data_AF-A0A6A4Q6M9-F1
#
_entry.id   AF-A0A6A4Q6M9-F1
#
_cell.length_a   1.000
_cell.length_b   1.000
_cell.length_c   1.000
_cell.angle_alpha   90.00
_cell.angle_beta   90.00
_cell.angle_gamma   90.00
#
_symmetry.space_group_name_H-M   'P 1'
#
loop_
_entity.id
_entity.type
_entity.pdbx_description
1 polymer ?
#
loop_
_entity_poly.entity_id
_entity_poly.type
_entity_poly.pdbx_seq_one_letter_code
_entity_poly.pdbx_strand_id
1 'polypeptide(L)'
;MKTAYEQGTLVLLENFDPSLTSVEVENIIWNGFNESCTAKVIQRTAFSSPHSGQAFVIFKKKDAAELVAKKLDNGCFLMSNGRPLFGSIGRPCFPEKKPIFYGHHVLDQHRTQMQREMKDAVSTSHCSQPNNIEYEMALEWCLLQERSDKAWSRLFKQQGEELRKVKAKMKSK
;
A
#
# COMPACT_ATOMS: atom_id res chain seq x y z
N MET A 1 11.26 8.50 -8.95
CA MET A 1 10.18 7.58 -8.56
C MET A 1 8.91 7.88 -9.35
N LYS A 2 8.40 9.12 -9.34
CA LYS A 2 7.29 9.56 -10.22
C LYS A 2 7.54 9.30 -11.71
N THR A 3 8.71 9.71 -12.23
CA THR A 3 9.10 9.44 -13.62
C THR A 3 9.12 7.94 -13.96
N ALA A 4 9.64 7.10 -13.07
CA ALA A 4 9.67 5.64 -13.27
C ALA A 4 8.26 5.02 -13.27
N TYR A 5 7.36 5.54 -12.43
CA TYR A 5 5.96 5.16 -12.45
C TYR A 5 5.28 5.55 -13.77
N GLU A 6 5.45 6.81 -14.21
CA GLU A 6 4.89 7.31 -15.47
C GLU A 6 5.42 6.56 -16.69
N GLN A 7 6.68 6.12 -16.65
CA GLN A 7 7.31 5.32 -17.70
C GLN A 7 6.97 3.81 -17.62
N GLY A 8 6.25 3.37 -16.57
CA GLY A 8 5.91 1.96 -16.36
C GLY A 8 7.12 1.09 -16.00
N THR A 9 8.22 1.67 -15.52
CA THR A 9 9.45 0.96 -15.14
C THR A 9 9.55 0.67 -13.65
N LEU A 10 8.52 1.00 -12.89
CA LEU A 10 8.46 0.84 -11.44
C LEU A 10 7.67 -0.43 -11.05
N VAL A 11 8.26 -1.27 -10.22
CA VAL A 11 7.63 -2.44 -9.60
C VAL A 11 7.65 -2.28 -8.08
N LEU A 12 6.54 -2.57 -7.42
CA LEU A 12 6.46 -2.72 -5.97
C LEU A 12 6.70 -4.18 -5.62
N LEU A 13 7.76 -4.46 -4.86
CA LEU A 13 8.02 -5.76 -4.27
C LEU A 13 7.52 -5.80 -2.83
N GLU A 14 6.98 -6.94 -2.42
CA GLU A 14 6.36 -7.14 -1.11
C GLU A 14 6.71 -8.50 -0.51
N ASN A 15 6.47 -8.65 0.80
CA ASN A 15 6.62 -9.90 1.57
C ASN A 15 8.06 -10.43 1.71
N PHE A 16 9.08 -9.57 1.56
CA PHE A 16 10.45 -9.93 1.91
C PHE A 16 10.78 -9.58 3.37
N ASP A 17 11.98 -9.95 3.82
CA ASP A 17 12.45 -9.65 5.18
C ASP A 17 12.78 -8.15 5.31
N PRO A 18 12.15 -7.40 6.25
CA PRO A 18 12.46 -5.98 6.44
C PRO A 18 13.91 -5.67 6.79
N SER A 19 14.74 -6.66 7.16
CA SER A 19 16.18 -6.48 7.35
C SER A 19 16.98 -6.34 6.06
N LEU A 20 16.40 -6.68 4.90
CA LEU A 20 17.10 -6.63 3.62
C LEU A 20 17.39 -5.19 3.20
N THR A 21 18.60 -4.99 2.72
CA THR A 21 19.09 -3.75 2.13
C THR A 21 18.69 -3.64 0.67
N SER A 22 18.71 -2.42 0.11
CA SER A 22 18.49 -2.19 -1.31
C SER A 22 19.42 -3.03 -2.20
N VAL A 23 20.69 -3.19 -1.82
CA VAL A 23 21.66 -3.97 -2.61
C VAL A 23 21.31 -5.45 -2.62
N GLU A 24 20.85 -6.00 -1.50
CA GLU A 24 20.40 -7.39 -1.45
C GLU A 24 19.14 -7.61 -2.29
N VAL A 25 18.20 -6.65 -2.30
CA VAL A 25 17.02 -6.71 -3.17
C VAL A 25 17.41 -6.65 -4.64
N GLU A 26 18.36 -5.79 -5.03
CA GLU A 26 18.90 -5.74 -6.39
C GLU A 26 19.52 -7.08 -6.79
N ASN A 27 20.31 -7.69 -5.90
CA ASN A 27 20.93 -9.01 -6.13
C ASN A 27 19.88 -10.12 -6.29
N ILE A 28 18.79 -10.09 -5.52
CA ILE A 28 17.67 -11.05 -5.68
C ILE A 28 17.07 -10.93 -7.08
N ILE A 29 16.82 -9.72 -7.56
CA ILE A 29 16.24 -9.51 -8.88
C ILE A 29 17.22 -9.90 -9.98
N TRP A 30 18.48 -9.55 -9.84
CA TRP A 30 19.53 -9.96 -10.78
C TRP A 30 19.63 -11.49 -10.88
N ASN A 31 19.77 -12.18 -9.75
CA ASN A 31 19.94 -13.63 -9.73
C ASN A 31 18.65 -14.37 -10.14
N GLY A 32 17.48 -13.85 -9.78
CA GLY A 32 16.20 -14.50 -10.03
C GLY A 32 15.62 -14.28 -11.43
N PHE A 33 15.90 -13.12 -12.02
CA PHE A 33 15.25 -12.69 -13.26
C PHE A 33 16.23 -12.28 -14.35
N ASN A 34 17.53 -12.23 -14.05
CA ASN A 34 18.60 -11.78 -14.96
C ASN A 34 18.39 -10.33 -15.46
N GLU A 35 17.80 -9.49 -14.61
CA GLU A 35 17.47 -8.10 -14.92
C GLU A 35 18.17 -7.14 -13.95
N SER A 36 18.76 -6.08 -14.49
CA SER A 36 19.39 -5.03 -13.68
C SER A 36 18.37 -3.99 -13.24
N CYS A 37 18.40 -3.60 -11.97
CA CYS A 37 17.48 -2.61 -11.43
C CYS A 37 18.13 -1.74 -10.35
N THR A 38 17.44 -0.70 -9.92
CA THR A 38 17.76 0.07 -8.72
C THR A 38 16.64 -0.10 -7.71
N ALA A 39 16.95 -0.59 -6.52
CA ALA A 39 15.98 -0.84 -5.46
C ALA A 39 15.99 0.26 -4.39
N LYS A 40 14.80 0.58 -3.89
CA LYS A 40 14.59 1.48 -2.76
C LYS A 40 13.69 0.78 -1.74
N VAL A 41 14.32 0.15 -0.75
CA VAL A 41 13.62 -0.49 0.36
C VAL A 41 12.92 0.56 1.22
N ILE A 42 11.67 0.30 1.58
CA ILE A 42 10.92 1.13 2.52
C ILE A 42 11.46 0.83 3.92
N GLN A 43 12.17 1.80 4.49
CA GLN A 43 12.80 1.62 5.80
C GLN A 43 11.77 1.41 6.90
N ARG A 44 12.11 0.51 7.82
CA ARG A 44 11.36 0.34 9.07
C ARG A 44 11.57 1.58 9.93
N THR A 45 10.50 2.32 10.18
CA THR A 45 10.53 3.44 11.13
C THR A 45 10.38 2.91 12.57
N ALA A 46 10.67 3.75 13.57
CA ALA A 46 10.51 3.38 14.99
C ALA A 46 9.04 3.05 15.37
N PHE A 47 8.09 3.47 14.54
CA PHE A 47 6.67 3.13 14.65
C PHE A 47 6.36 1.94 13.72
N SER A 48 5.33 1.16 14.04
CA SER A 48 4.88 0.07 13.15
C SER A 48 4.47 0.63 11.79
N SER A 49 5.33 0.50 10.77
CA SER A 49 4.99 0.86 9.41
C SER A 49 4.27 -0.31 8.73
N PRO A 50 3.06 -0.11 8.18
CA PRO A 50 2.35 -1.14 7.41
C PRO A 50 3.11 -1.55 6.14
N HIS A 51 4.12 -0.77 5.74
CA HIS A 51 4.93 -0.97 4.54
C HIS A 51 6.26 -1.70 4.82
N SER A 52 6.42 -2.27 6.01
CA SER A 52 7.63 -3.03 6.34
C SER A 52 7.76 -4.28 5.46
N GLY A 53 8.94 -4.50 4.86
CA GLY A 53 9.16 -5.62 3.93
C GLY A 53 8.62 -5.34 2.52
N GLN A 54 8.57 -4.06 2.14
CA GLN A 54 8.26 -3.60 0.78
C GLN A 54 9.41 -2.76 0.20
N ALA A 55 9.58 -2.81 -1.13
CA ALA A 55 10.60 -2.06 -1.86
C ALA A 55 10.08 -1.60 -3.22
N PHE A 56 10.51 -0.42 -3.63
CA PHE A 56 10.33 0.05 -4.99
C PHE A 56 11.54 -0.34 -5.83
N VAL A 57 11.30 -1.10 -6.90
CA VAL A 57 12.33 -1.51 -7.84
C VAL A 57 12.12 -0.79 -9.17
N ILE A 58 13.16 -0.09 -9.61
CA ILE A 58 13.16 0.72 -10.83
C ILE A 58 14.01 0.02 -11.86
N PHE A 59 13.39 -0.39 -12.96
CA PHE A 59 14.06 -0.99 -14.11
C PHE A 59 14.47 0.07 -15.13
N LYS A 60 15.45 -0.26 -15.97
CA LYS A 60 15.84 0.62 -17.09
C LYS A 60 14.81 0.60 -18.23
N LYS A 61 14.12 -0.52 -18.41
CA LYS A 61 13.17 -0.76 -19.50
C LYS A 61 11.82 -1.17 -18.94
N LYS A 62 10.75 -0.74 -19.62
CA LYS A 62 9.38 -1.10 -19.27
C LYS A 62 9.14 -2.60 -19.44
N ASP A 63 9.62 -3.19 -20.54
CA ASP A 63 9.49 -4.62 -20.82
C ASP A 63 10.08 -5.50 -19.70
N ALA A 64 11.19 -5.08 -19.10
CA ALA A 64 11.80 -5.77 -17.97
C ALA A 64 10.92 -5.71 -16.72
N ALA A 65 10.34 -4.54 -16.41
CA ALA A 65 9.41 -4.39 -15.30
C ALA A 65 8.15 -5.25 -15.47
N GLU A 66 7.57 -5.26 -16.67
CA GLU A 66 6.40 -6.10 -17.00
C GLU A 66 6.72 -7.59 -16.95
N LEU A 67 7.87 -8.01 -17.47
CA LEU A 67 8.31 -9.39 -17.43
C LEU A 67 8.51 -9.88 -15.99
N VAL A 68 9.17 -9.09 -15.15
CA VAL A 68 9.40 -9.44 -13.74
C VAL A 68 8.06 -9.51 -13.00
N ALA A 69 7.20 -8.50 -13.16
CA ALA A 69 5.87 -8.50 -12.53
C ALA A 69 5.03 -9.71 -12.97
N LYS A 70 5.00 -10.02 -14.27
CA LYS A 70 4.26 -11.17 -14.80
C LYS A 70 4.82 -12.51 -14.33
N LYS A 71 6.14 -12.64 -14.17
CA LYS A 71 6.77 -13.85 -13.61
C LYS A 71 6.47 -14.02 -12.12
N LEU A 72 6.42 -12.93 -11.36
CA LEU A 72 6.07 -12.94 -9.95
C LEU A 72 4.58 -13.24 -9.73
N ASP A 73 3.70 -12.79 -10.62
CA ASP A 73 2.26 -13.03 -10.55
C ASP A 73 1.88 -14.47 -10.97
N ASN A 74 2.47 -14.97 -12.06
CA ASN A 74 2.18 -16.32 -12.55
C ASN A 74 2.96 -17.43 -11.83
N GLY A 75 4.07 -17.07 -11.17
CA GLY A 75 5.00 -18.01 -10.55
C GLY A 75 5.01 -17.89 -9.03
N CYS A 76 5.85 -18.72 -8.40
CA CYS A 76 6.17 -18.60 -6.98
C CYS A 76 7.68 -18.45 -6.86
N PHE A 77 8.16 -17.21 -6.73
CA PHE A 77 9.57 -16.95 -6.44
C PHE A 77 9.80 -17.10 -4.93
N LEU A 78 10.24 -18.29 -4.52
CA LEU A 78 10.49 -18.58 -3.11
C LEU A 78 11.89 -18.10 -2.71
N MET A 79 11.96 -17.21 -1.74
CA MET A 79 13.23 -16.81 -1.13
C MET A 79 13.81 -17.92 -0.26
N SER A 80 15.10 -17.85 0.06
CA SER A 80 15.79 -18.83 0.91
C SER A 80 15.18 -19.00 2.30
N ASN A 81 14.50 -17.97 2.81
CA ASN A 81 13.74 -18.01 4.07
C ASN A 81 12.36 -18.70 3.94
N GLY A 82 12.02 -19.24 2.77
CA GLY A 82 10.76 -19.91 2.48
C GLY A 82 9.58 -18.95 2.27
N ARG A 83 9.81 -17.63 2.16
CA ARG A 83 8.74 -16.66 1.88
C ARG A 83 8.61 -16.43 0.37
N PRO A 84 7.39 -16.46 -0.19
CA PRO A 84 7.18 -16.09 -1.59
C PRO A 84 7.33 -14.58 -1.76
N LEU A 85 8.10 -14.16 -2.75
CA LEU A 85 8.21 -12.76 -3.14
C LEU A 85 7.01 -12.39 -4.01
N PHE A 86 6.34 -11.28 -3.70
CA PHE A 86 5.29 -10.73 -4.55
C PHE A 86 5.80 -9.48 -5.26
N GLY A 87 5.34 -9.28 -6.49
CA GLY A 87 5.65 -8.08 -7.25
C GLY A 87 4.49 -7.67 -8.13
N SER A 88 4.17 -6.38 -8.11
CA SER A 88 3.17 -5.79 -8.99
C SER A 88 3.69 -4.49 -9.59
N ILE A 89 3.19 -4.10 -10.76
CA ILE A 89 3.51 -2.78 -11.33
C ILE A 89 3.12 -1.72 -10.30
N GLY A 90 4.11 -0.94 -9.88
CA GLY A 90 4.01 -0.12 -8.68
C GLY A 90 2.87 0.87 -8.80
N ARG A 91 2.02 0.94 -7.77
CA ARG A 91 1.01 2.00 -7.59
C ARG A 91 1.41 2.88 -6.41
N PRO A 92 2.53 3.62 -6.49
CA PRO A 92 2.92 4.52 -5.42
C PRO A 92 1.84 5.59 -5.22
N CYS A 93 1.39 5.74 -3.98
CA CYS A 93 0.65 6.93 -3.59
C CYS A 93 1.68 8.05 -3.43
N PHE A 94 1.77 8.94 -4.42
CA PHE A 94 2.56 10.15 -4.26
C PHE A 94 1.75 11.11 -3.41
N PRO A 95 2.22 11.48 -2.19
CA PRO A 95 1.54 12.52 -1.45
C PRO A 95 1.51 13.77 -2.34
N GLU A 96 0.31 14.25 -2.65
CA GLU A 96 0.16 15.55 -3.30
C GLU A 96 0.78 16.62 -2.40
N LYS A 97 1.01 17.82 -2.97
CA LYS A 97 1.43 18.97 -2.15
C LYS A 97 0.46 19.08 -0.98
N LYS A 98 0.98 18.85 0.24
CA LYS A 98 0.16 18.95 1.44
C LYS A 98 -0.50 20.33 1.41
N PRO A 99 -1.83 20.43 1.57
CA PRO A 99 -2.45 21.73 1.72
C PRO A 99 -1.75 22.45 2.87
N ILE A 100 -1.46 23.74 2.68
CA ILE A 100 -0.71 24.58 3.62
C ILE A 100 -1.41 24.61 5.00
N PHE A 101 -2.71 24.33 5.03
CA PHE A 101 -3.52 24.24 6.23
C PHE A 101 -3.84 22.79 6.59
N TYR A 102 -3.40 22.38 7.76
CA TYR A 102 -3.76 21.11 8.38
C TYR A 102 -5.28 21.08 8.66
N GLY A 103 -5.93 19.94 8.36
CA GLY A 103 -7.37 19.75 8.62
C GLY A 103 -8.31 20.18 7.48
N HIS A 104 -7.80 20.72 6.37
CA HIS A 104 -8.61 21.01 5.19
C HIS A 104 -8.56 19.85 4.20
N HIS A 105 -9.71 19.20 3.96
CA HIS A 105 -9.87 18.29 2.85
C HIS A 105 -10.01 19.09 1.55
N VAL A 106 -9.02 18.97 0.66
CA VAL A 106 -9.14 19.52 -0.70
C VAL A 106 -10.09 18.60 -1.47
N LEU A 107 -11.33 19.01 -1.62
CA LEU A 107 -12.24 18.39 -2.58
C LEU A 107 -11.83 18.85 -3.98
N ASP A 108 -11.59 17.89 -4.87
CA ASP A 108 -11.27 18.18 -6.26
C ASP A 108 -12.44 18.93 -6.90
N GLN A 109 -12.24 20.22 -7.16
CA GLN A 109 -13.27 21.13 -7.66
C GLN A 109 -13.81 20.69 -9.03
N HIS A 110 -13.05 19.87 -9.77
CA HIS A 110 -13.47 19.34 -11.07
C HIS A 110 -14.68 18.41 -11.01
N ARG A 111 -14.95 17.74 -9.87
CA ARG A 111 -16.18 16.95 -9.70
C ARG A 111 -17.39 17.78 -9.29
N THR A 112 -17.18 18.97 -8.74
CA THR A 112 -18.24 19.75 -8.08
C THR A 112 -18.82 20.83 -8.99
N GLN A 113 -18.11 21.21 -10.06
CA GLN A 113 -18.58 22.27 -10.98
C GLN A 113 -19.87 21.90 -11.77
N MET A 114 -20.31 20.63 -11.74
CA MET A 114 -21.53 20.18 -12.42
C MET A 114 -22.77 20.10 -11.52
N GLN A 115 -22.67 20.33 -10.20
CA GLN A 115 -23.85 20.29 -9.31
C GLN A 115 -24.02 21.60 -8.53
N ARG A 116 -24.77 22.51 -9.16
CA ARG A 116 -25.53 23.63 -8.58
C ARG A 116 -24.72 24.75 -7.95
N GLU A 117 -25.27 25.95 -8.10
CA GLU A 117 -24.85 27.19 -7.44
C GLU A 117 -24.57 26.96 -5.94
N MET A 118 -23.29 26.81 -5.56
CA MET A 118 -22.84 26.94 -4.17
C MET A 118 -22.96 28.41 -3.78
N LYS A 119 -24.18 28.88 -3.52
CA LYS A 119 -24.39 30.11 -2.76
C LYS A 119 -24.16 29.78 -1.29
N ASP A 120 -23.01 30.22 -0.79
CA ASP A 120 -22.73 30.49 0.62
C ASP A 120 -22.75 29.32 1.63
N ALA A 121 -22.50 28.09 1.20
CA ALA A 121 -22.23 26.99 2.13
C ALA A 121 -20.77 27.08 2.64
N VAL A 122 -20.55 27.83 3.71
CA VAL A 122 -19.27 27.86 4.44
C VAL A 122 -19.22 26.64 5.36
N SER A 123 -18.57 25.55 4.92
CA SER A 123 -18.26 24.42 5.81
C SER A 123 -16.99 24.76 6.60
N THR A 124 -17.16 25.19 7.86
CA THR A 124 -16.05 25.28 8.82
C THR A 124 -15.86 23.92 9.49
N SER A 125 -14.63 23.59 9.85
CA SER A 125 -14.36 22.42 10.69
C SER A 125 -15.06 22.62 12.03
N HIS A 126 -16.04 21.77 12.35
CA HIS A 126 -16.84 21.86 13.56
C HIS A 126 -17.29 20.47 14.03
N CYS A 127 -17.66 20.37 15.32
CA CYS A 127 -18.33 19.18 15.84
C CYS A 127 -19.84 19.36 15.67
N SER A 128 -20.50 18.35 15.10
CA SER A 128 -21.95 18.36 14.93
C SER A 128 -22.65 18.42 16.29
N GLN A 129 -23.72 19.20 16.35
CA GLN A 129 -24.56 19.29 17.55
C GLN A 129 -25.57 18.14 17.57
N PRO A 130 -25.93 17.57 18.73
CA PRO A 130 -26.81 16.40 18.82
C PRO A 130 -28.20 16.58 18.19
N ASN A 131 -28.66 17.81 18.04
CA ASN A 131 -29.93 18.17 17.43
C ASN A 131 -29.84 18.40 15.91
N ASN A 132 -28.69 18.13 15.29
CA ASN A 132 -28.49 18.23 13.83
C ASN A 132 -28.41 16.83 13.20
N ILE A 133 -28.94 16.67 11.99
CA ILE A 133 -28.90 15.40 11.25
C ILE A 133 -27.46 14.89 11.02
N GLU A 134 -26.50 15.82 10.89
CA GLU A 134 -25.09 15.50 10.76
C GLU A 134 -24.56 14.68 11.95
N TYR A 135 -25.10 14.89 13.15
CA TYR A 135 -24.69 14.13 14.33
C TYR A 135 -25.16 12.69 14.26
N GLU A 136 -26.42 12.44 13.91
CA GLU A 136 -26.95 11.09 13.75
C GLU A 136 -26.22 10.34 12.62
N MET A 137 -26.00 10.99 11.47
CA MET A 137 -25.23 10.42 10.37
C MET A 137 -23.79 10.12 10.78
N ALA A 138 -23.14 11.00 11.53
CA ALA A 138 -21.78 10.77 12.03
C ALA A 138 -21.73 9.57 12.98
N LEU A 139 -22.72 9.38 13.85
CA LEU A 139 -22.82 8.22 14.73
C LEU A 139 -22.98 6.91 13.94
N GLU A 140 -23.82 6.89 12.90
CA GLU A 140 -23.96 5.73 12.01
C GLU A 140 -22.64 5.39 11.32
N TRP A 141 -21.92 6.41 10.81
CA TRP A 141 -20.59 6.24 10.23
C TRP A 141 -19.58 5.68 11.24
N CYS A 142 -19.55 6.20 12.47
CA CYS A 142 -18.69 5.66 13.52
C CYS A 142 -19.01 4.19 13.83
N LEU A 143 -20.29 3.82 13.90
CA LEU A 143 -20.72 2.44 14.10
C LEU A 143 -20.27 1.53 12.95
N LEU A 144 -20.38 1.99 11.70
CA LEU A 144 -19.89 1.25 10.53
C LEU A 144 -18.36 1.08 10.56
N GLN A 145 -17.63 2.13 10.93
CA GLN A 145 -16.18 2.09 11.08
C GLN A 145 -15.76 1.05 12.13
N GLU A 146 -16.38 1.08 13.32
CA GLU A 146 -16.10 0.10 14.37
C GLU A 146 -16.36 -1.35 13.92
N ARG A 147 -17.45 -1.57 13.18
CA ARG A 147 -17.79 -2.90 12.64
C ARG A 147 -16.73 -3.36 11.65
N SER A 148 -16.28 -2.47 10.76
CA SER A 148 -15.19 -2.72 9.82
C SER A 148 -13.89 -3.09 10.56
N ASP A 149 -13.51 -2.30 11.56
CA ASP A 149 -12.28 -2.53 12.33
C ASP A 149 -12.32 -3.88 13.06
N LYS A 150 -13.47 -4.23 13.66
CA LYS A 150 -13.69 -5.54 14.29
C LYS A 150 -13.62 -6.68 13.26
N ALA A 151 -14.18 -6.50 12.07
CA ALA A 151 -14.12 -7.51 11.00
C ALA A 151 -12.68 -7.73 10.52
N TRP A 152 -11.93 -6.66 10.27
CA TRP A 152 -10.52 -6.72 9.89
C TRP A 152 -9.66 -7.38 10.98
N SER A 153 -9.86 -7.02 12.25
CA SER A 153 -9.15 -7.64 13.36
C SER A 153 -9.37 -9.16 13.43
N ARG A 154 -10.62 -9.61 13.26
CA ARG A 154 -10.95 -11.04 13.21
C ARG A 154 -10.30 -11.74 12.02
N LEU A 155 -10.35 -11.13 10.84
CA LEU A 155 -9.73 -11.67 9.63
C LEU A 155 -8.22 -11.86 9.80
N PHE A 156 -7.51 -10.82 10.27
CA PHE A 156 -6.06 -10.91 10.48
C PHE A 156 -5.68 -11.91 11.56
N LYS A 157 -6.47 -12.03 12.63
CA LYS A 157 -6.25 -13.06 13.67
C LYS A 157 -6.36 -14.46 13.07
N GLN A 158 -7.42 -14.73 12.32
CA GLN A 158 -7.64 -16.02 11.66
C GLN A 158 -6.52 -16.32 10.66
N GLN A 159 -6.17 -15.36 9.80
CA GLN A 159 -5.08 -15.50 8.84
C GLN A 159 -3.74 -15.83 9.52
N GLY A 160 -3.44 -15.16 10.64
CA GLY A 160 -2.23 -15.42 11.44
C GLY A 160 -2.21 -16.80 12.10
N GLU A 161 -3.38 -17.36 12.47
CA GLU A 161 -3.50 -18.74 12.95
C GLU A 161 -3.27 -19.75 11.81
N GLU A 162 -3.87 -19.55 10.65
CA GLU A 162 -3.69 -20.42 9.48
C GLU A 162 -2.24 -20.41 8.98
N LEU A 163 -1.60 -19.25 8.90
CA LEU A 163 -0.18 -19.14 8.55
C LEU A 163 0.72 -19.91 9.53
N ARG A 164 0.43 -19.87 10.84
CA ARG A 164 1.16 -20.65 11.84
C ARG A 164 0.99 -22.16 11.63
N LYS A 165 -0.23 -22.62 11.32
CA LYS A 165 -0.52 -24.03 11.02
C LYS A 165 0.24 -24.50 9.77
N VAL A 166 0.22 -23.71 8.69
CA VAL A 166 0.95 -24.03 7.44
C VAL A 166 2.46 -24.09 7.71
N LYS A 167 3.01 -23.11 8.42
CA LYS A 167 4.44 -23.08 8.77
C LYS A 167 4.86 -24.27 9.62
N ALA A 168 4.03 -24.72 10.56
CA ALA A 168 4.30 -25.91 11.37
C ALA A 168 4.34 -27.19 10.51
N LYS A 169 3.41 -27.34 9.57
CA LYS A 169 3.39 -28.47 8.63
C LYS A 169 4.62 -28.50 7.72
N MET A 170 5.07 -27.34 7.25
CA MET A 170 6.25 -27.23 6.37
C MET A 170 7.56 -27.54 7.09
N LYS A 171 7.68 -27.26 8.39
CA LYS A 171 8.87 -27.61 9.20
C LYS A 171 8.95 -29.08 9.61
N SER A 172 7.87 -29.84 9.42
CA SER A 172 7.76 -31.24 9.83
C SER A 172 8.15 -32.24 8.72
N LYS A 173 8.76 -31.75 7.64
CA LYS A 173 9.37 -32.55 6.57
C LYS A 173 10.87 -32.25 6.51
#